data_AF-A0A3D2YHD9-F1
#
_entry.id   AF-A0A3D2YHD9-F1
#
_cell.length_a   1.000
_cell.length_b   1.000
_cell.length_c   1.000
_cell.angle_alpha   90.00
_cell.angle_beta   90.00
_cell.angle_gamma   90.00
#
_symmetry.space_group_name_H-M   'P 1'
#
loop_
_entity.id
_entity.type
_entity.pdbx_description
1 polymer ?
#
loop_
_entity_poly.entity_id
_entity_poly.type
_entity_poly.pdbx_seq_one_letter_code
_entity_poly.pdbx_strand_id
1 'polypeptide(L)'
;LRDARRALPTRQQFAAAWRFLERAVPEEGLTADTLPLLRHMASELGGVEPFLRAAVCAAVFRERGLLDWQETEHTITLHLHRGCRVSLEHSPLMAALAYHDSEKGGGAQ
;
A
#
# COMPACT_ATOMS: atom_id res chain seq x y z
N LEU A 1 -7.58 -16.20 7.68
CA LEU A 1 -6.56 -15.28 8.24
C LEU A 1 -5.17 -15.93 8.24
N ARG A 2 -4.78 -16.66 7.19
CA ARG A 2 -3.40 -17.16 6.99
C ARG A 2 -2.63 -16.28 5.98
N ASP A 3 -3.31 -15.24 5.49
CA ASP A 3 -2.98 -14.44 4.31
C ASP A 3 -2.37 -13.08 4.67
N ALA A 4 -2.48 -12.64 5.92
CA ALA A 4 -1.95 -11.34 6.37
C ALA A 4 -0.43 -11.21 6.12
N ARG A 5 0.33 -12.31 6.27
CA ARG A 5 1.77 -12.31 5.99
C ARG A 5 2.10 -12.31 4.49
N ARG A 6 1.23 -12.90 3.66
CA ARG A 6 1.38 -12.90 2.20
C ARG A 6 0.96 -11.56 1.59
N ALA A 7 0.12 -10.81 2.31
CA ALA A 7 -0.28 -9.44 2.02
C ALA A 7 0.80 -8.38 2.29
N LEU A 8 1.83 -8.72 3.09
CA LEU A 8 2.89 -7.77 3.44
C LEU A 8 3.78 -7.49 2.21
N PRO A 9 3.81 -6.24 1.71
CA PRO A 9 4.70 -5.88 0.63
C PRO A 9 6.15 -5.87 1.12
N THR A 10 7.07 -6.31 0.26
CA THR A 10 8.51 -6.14 0.52
C THR A 10 8.95 -4.70 0.25
N ARG A 11 10.15 -4.31 0.70
CA ARG A 11 10.71 -2.98 0.40
C ARG A 11 10.78 -2.68 -1.10
N GLN A 12 11.14 -3.68 -1.92
CA GLN A 12 11.15 -3.54 -3.38
C GLN A 12 9.75 -3.29 -3.93
N GLN A 13 8.75 -3.95 -3.36
CA GLN A 13 7.35 -3.78 -3.74
C GLN A 13 6.82 -2.39 -3.36
N PHE A 14 7.15 -1.87 -2.16
CA PHE A 14 6.87 -0.48 -1.83
C PHE A 14 7.53 0.48 -2.82
N ALA A 15 8.81 0.27 -3.15
CA ALA A 15 9.50 1.12 -4.11
C ALA A 15 8.86 1.06 -5.51
N ALA A 16 8.41 -0.13 -5.95
CA ALA A 16 7.73 -0.30 -7.23
C ALA A 16 6.36 0.42 -7.25
N ALA A 17 5.55 0.26 -6.19
CA ALA A 17 4.28 0.96 -6.05
C ALA A 17 4.46 2.48 -6.01
N TRP A 18 5.45 2.98 -5.26
CA TRP A 18 5.74 4.41 -5.21
C TRP A 18 6.15 4.97 -6.58
N ARG A 19 7.09 4.29 -7.28
CA ARG A 19 7.51 4.68 -8.63
C ARG A 19 6.36 4.63 -9.65
N PHE A 20 5.42 3.69 -9.49
CA PHE A 20 4.21 3.67 -10.30
C PHE A 20 3.37 4.91 -10.04
N LEU A 21 3.08 5.23 -8.77
CA LEU A 21 2.32 6.42 -8.39
C LEU A 21 2.98 7.70 -8.89
N GLU A 22 4.31 7.85 -8.74
CA GLU A 22 5.06 9.01 -9.23
C GLU A 22 4.91 9.23 -10.74
N ARG A 23 4.76 8.15 -11.52
CA ARG A 23 4.53 8.21 -12.97
C ARG A 23 3.06 8.42 -13.32
N ALA A 24 2.15 7.83 -12.55
CA ALA A 24 0.72 7.81 -12.84
C ALA A 24 -0.01 9.08 -12.35
N VAL A 25 0.44 9.67 -11.25
CA VAL A 25 -0.20 10.81 -10.59
C VAL A 25 0.59 12.08 -10.91
N PRO A 26 0.04 13.06 -11.65
CA PRO A 26 0.69 14.34 -11.93
C PRO A 26 0.78 15.21 -10.67
N GLU A 27 1.52 16.31 -10.73
CA GLU A 27 1.72 17.22 -9.58
C GLU A 27 0.42 17.87 -9.10
N GLU A 28 -0.53 18.10 -10.01
CA GLU A 28 -1.89 18.59 -9.70
C GLU A 28 -2.80 17.55 -9.03
N GLY A 29 -2.36 16.29 -8.93
CA GLY A 29 -3.16 15.17 -8.44
C GLY A 29 -3.90 14.42 -9.55
N LEU A 30 -4.36 13.21 -9.23
CA LEU A 30 -5.05 12.32 -10.17
C LEU A 30 -6.43 11.96 -9.62
N THR A 31 -7.47 12.18 -10.41
CA THR A 31 -8.78 11.57 -10.17
C THR A 31 -8.98 10.40 -11.11
N ALA A 32 -9.21 9.20 -10.57
CA ALA A 32 -9.40 7.97 -11.33
C ALA A 32 -10.38 7.04 -10.63
N ASP A 33 -10.78 5.94 -11.25
CA ASP A 33 -11.54 4.90 -10.57
C ASP A 33 -10.61 4.08 -9.63
N THR A 34 -11.06 3.85 -8.39
CA THR A 34 -10.25 3.20 -7.34
C THR A 34 -9.80 1.79 -7.73
N LEU A 35 -10.72 0.98 -8.26
CA LEU A 35 -10.47 -0.43 -8.59
C LEU A 35 -9.49 -0.60 -9.76
N PRO A 36 -9.66 0.08 -10.91
CA PRO A 36 -8.67 0.08 -11.97
C PRO A 36 -7.29 0.51 -11.48
N LEU A 37 -7.18 1.58 -10.70
CA LEU A 37 -5.89 2.06 -10.19
C LEU A 37 -5.15 1.00 -9.37
N LEU A 38 -5.84 0.41 -8.38
CA LEU A 38 -5.27 -0.65 -7.55
C LEU A 38 -4.85 -1.86 -8.38
N ARG A 39 -5.62 -2.20 -9.43
CA ARG A 39 -5.28 -3.30 -10.34
C ARG A 39 -4.04 -3.00 -11.19
N HIS A 40 -3.83 -1.75 -11.61
CA HIS A 40 -2.60 -1.35 -12.31
C HIS A 40 -1.40 -1.41 -11.38
N MET A 41 -1.53 -0.87 -10.17
CA MET A 41 -0.46 -0.93 -9.17
C MET A 41 -0.11 -2.37 -8.77
N ALA A 42 -1.12 -3.24 -8.63
CA ALA A 42 -0.94 -4.67 -8.40
C ALA A 42 -0.11 -5.35 -9.52
N SER A 43 -0.33 -4.95 -10.78
CA SER A 43 0.39 -5.52 -11.92
C SER A 43 1.90 -5.20 -11.86
N GLU A 44 2.28 -4.06 -11.28
CA GLU A 44 3.68 -3.66 -11.09
C GLU A 44 4.36 -4.41 -9.92
N LEU A 45 3.58 -4.84 -8.91
CA LEU A 45 4.09 -5.43 -7.67
C LEU A 45 4.49 -6.89 -7.82
N GLY A 46 3.79 -7.64 -8.68
CA GLY A 46 4.00 -9.08 -8.92
C GLY A 46 3.87 -9.96 -7.65
N GLY A 47 4.02 -11.26 -7.84
CA GLY A 47 4.02 -12.24 -6.74
C GLY A 47 2.63 -12.64 -6.25
N VAL A 48 2.57 -13.16 -5.01
CA VAL A 48 1.35 -13.70 -4.40
C VAL A 48 0.50 -12.56 -3.82
N GLU A 49 -0.79 -12.54 -4.16
CA GLU A 49 -1.76 -11.53 -3.69
C GLU A 49 -1.37 -10.07 -4.02
N PRO A 50 -1.09 -9.75 -5.30
CA PRO A 50 -0.59 -8.44 -5.70
C PRO A 50 -1.60 -7.31 -5.45
N PHE A 51 -2.90 -7.61 -5.53
CA PHE A 51 -3.96 -6.63 -5.24
C PHE A 51 -4.00 -6.23 -3.76
N LEU A 52 -3.88 -7.20 -2.86
CA LEU A 52 -3.88 -6.94 -1.43
C LEU A 52 -2.62 -6.15 -1.02
N ARG A 53 -1.46 -6.51 -1.59
CA ARG A 53 -0.22 -5.75 -1.41
C ARG A 53 -0.34 -4.32 -1.92
N ALA A 54 -0.99 -4.11 -3.05
CA ALA A 54 -1.26 -2.77 -3.58
C ALA A 54 -2.07 -1.92 -2.58
N ALA A 55 -3.15 -2.49 -2.04
CA ALA A 55 -3.96 -1.82 -1.04
C ALA A 55 -3.16 -1.49 0.23
N VAL A 56 -2.33 -2.42 0.72
CA VAL A 56 -1.43 -2.18 1.87
C VAL A 56 -0.42 -1.08 1.55
N CYS A 57 0.20 -1.07 0.37
CA CYS A 57 1.12 0.01 -0.03
C CYS A 57 0.44 1.38 0.02
N ALA A 58 -0.75 1.51 -0.58
CA ALA A 58 -1.52 2.75 -0.54
C ALA A 58 -1.85 3.19 0.89
N ALA A 59 -2.29 2.25 1.74
CA ALA A 59 -2.63 2.53 3.13
C ALA A 59 -1.42 3.02 3.94
N VAL A 60 -0.25 2.38 3.78
CA VAL A 60 0.99 2.83 4.44
C VAL A 60 1.43 4.19 3.91
N PHE A 61 1.39 4.43 2.61
CA PHE A 61 1.76 5.74 2.05
C PHE A 61 0.88 6.87 2.60
N ARG A 62 -0.43 6.59 2.75
CA ARG A 62 -1.36 7.52 3.39
C ARG A 62 -1.04 7.77 4.85
N GLU A 63 -0.81 6.71 5.62
CA GLU A 63 -0.41 6.82 7.03
C GLU A 63 0.87 7.65 7.19
N ARG A 64 1.82 7.52 6.25
CA ARG A 64 3.09 8.25 6.28
C ARG A 64 3.02 9.68 5.74
N GLY A 65 1.87 10.11 5.22
CA GLY A 65 1.73 11.43 4.59
C GLY A 65 2.46 11.55 3.25
N LEU A 66 2.79 10.43 2.59
CA LEU A 66 3.31 10.44 1.23
C LEU A 66 2.21 10.59 0.17
N LEU A 67 1.01 10.11 0.51
CA LEU A 67 -0.12 10.02 -0.41
C LEU A 67 -1.37 10.53 0.30
N ASP A 68 -1.99 11.55 -0.26
CA ASP A 68 -3.38 11.86 0.09
C ASP A 68 -4.30 10.98 -0.77
N TRP A 69 -5.26 10.31 -0.12
CA TRP A 69 -6.18 9.34 -0.73
C TRP A 69 -7.59 9.69 -0.27
N GLN A 70 -8.33 10.37 -1.14
CA GLN A 70 -9.73 10.70 -0.92
C GLN A 70 -10.60 9.83 -1.82
N GLU A 71 -11.29 8.88 -1.21
CA GLU A 71 -12.23 8.01 -1.91
C GLU A 71 -13.63 8.63 -1.86
N THR A 72 -14.26 8.73 -3.04
CA THR A 72 -15.67 9.03 -3.25
C THR A 72 -16.36 7.75 -3.75
N GLU A 73 -17.69 7.71 -3.85
CA GLU A 73 -18.48 6.49 -4.15
C GLU A 73 -17.86 5.54 -5.18
N HIS A 74 -17.32 6.05 -6.29
CA HIS A 74 -16.67 5.24 -7.32
C HIS A 74 -15.30 5.75 -7.77
N THR A 75 -14.95 6.97 -7.41
CA THR A 75 -13.71 7.63 -7.84
C THR A 75 -12.81 7.91 -6.67
N ILE A 76 -11.53 7.99 -6.95
CA ILE A 76 -10.50 8.36 -6.00
C ILE A 76 -9.75 9.59 -6.51
N THR A 77 -9.49 10.52 -5.61
CA THR A 77 -8.52 11.61 -5.83
C THR A 77 -7.25 11.32 -5.05
N LEU A 78 -6.12 11.35 -5.76
CA LEU A 78 -4.78 11.08 -5.25
C LEU A 78 -3.93 12.34 -5.34
N HIS A 79 -3.21 12.65 -4.27
CA HIS A 79 -2.21 13.71 -4.30
C HIS A 79 -0.90 13.21 -3.71
N LEU A 80 0.21 13.38 -4.43
CA LEU A 80 1.52 12.88 -3.99
C LEU A 80 2.35 13.99 -3.35
N HIS A 81 2.89 13.69 -2.17
CA HIS A 81 3.87 14.53 -1.50
C HIS A 81 5.29 14.09 -1.90
N ARG A 82 5.72 14.57 -3.07
CA ARG A 82 7.04 14.28 -3.62
C ARG A 82 8.14 14.99 -2.82
N GLY A 83 9.26 14.31 -2.56
CA GLY A 83 10.40 14.86 -1.82
C GLY A 83 10.45 14.54 -0.32
N CYS A 84 9.41 13.89 0.22
CA CYS A 84 9.41 13.41 1.60
C CYS A 84 10.16 12.06 1.72
N ARG A 85 11.22 12.02 2.52
CA ARG A 85 11.87 10.75 2.91
C ARG A 85 11.19 10.22 4.17
N VAL A 86 10.46 9.12 4.04
CA VAL A 86 9.82 8.44 5.17
C VAL A 86 10.36 7.04 5.35
N SER A 87 10.50 6.60 6.59
CA SER A 87 10.86 5.22 6.93
C SER A 87 9.62 4.35 6.96
N LEU A 88 9.48 3.47 5.97
CA LEU A 88 8.37 2.53 5.85
C LEU A 88 8.48 1.36 6.85
N GLU A 89 9.69 1.02 7.28
CA GLU A 89 10.00 -0.07 8.21
C GLU A 89 9.42 0.11 9.63
N HIS A 90 9.18 1.35 10.05
CA HIS A 90 8.61 1.67 11.36
C HIS A 90 7.09 1.93 11.31
N SER A 91 6.38 1.49 10.26
CA SER A 91 4.96 1.81 10.10
C SER A 91 4.13 1.05 11.14
N PRO A 92 3.31 1.75 11.97
CA PRO A 92 2.36 1.10 12.87
C PRO A 92 1.44 0.13 12.14
N LEU A 93 1.02 0.45 10.90
CA LEU A 93 0.21 -0.46 10.08
C LEU A 93 0.97 -1.72 9.68
N MET A 94 2.26 -1.63 9.33
CA MET A 94 3.09 -2.81 9.10
C MET A 94 3.30 -3.63 10.38
N ALA A 95 3.51 -2.95 11.52
CA ALA A 95 3.66 -3.61 12.81
C ALA A 95 2.37 -4.33 13.24
N ALA A 96 1.20 -3.71 13.05
CA ALA A 96 -0.10 -4.31 13.37
C ALA A 96 -0.41 -5.52 12.46
N LEU A 97 -0.15 -5.41 11.16
CA LEU A 97 -0.31 -6.53 10.22
C LEU A 97 0.65 -7.70 10.53
N ALA A 98 1.85 -7.41 11.02
CA ALA A 98 2.78 -8.42 11.52
C ALA A 98 2.39 -8.99 12.90
N TYR A 99 1.78 -8.18 13.78
CA TYR A 99 1.33 -8.58 15.11
C TYR A 99 0.14 -9.55 15.05
N HIS A 100 -0.83 -9.30 14.16
CA HIS A 100 -1.97 -10.20 13.96
C HIS A 100 -1.60 -11.62 13.49
N ASP A 101 -0.39 -11.82 12.95
CA ASP A 101 0.19 -13.14 12.66
C ASP A 101 0.76 -13.81 13.94
N SER A 102 1.36 -12.99 14.82
CA SER A 102 2.08 -13.44 16.02
C SER A 102 1.15 -14.04 17.08
N GLU A 103 -0.09 -13.53 17.19
CA GLU A 103 -1.07 -14.00 18.21
C GLU A 103 -1.74 -15.33 17.86
N LYS A 104 -1.51 -15.89 16.66
CA LYS A 104 -1.99 -17.24 16.26
C LYS A 104 -0.86 -18.24 16.00
N GLY A 105 0.35 -17.96 16.48
CA GLY A 105 1.47 -18.91 16.55
C GLY A 105 1.61 -19.63 17.90
N GLY A 106 0.84 -19.23 18.92
CA GLY A 106 0.89 -19.80 20.27
C GLY A 106 -0.14 -20.90 20.50
N GLY A 107 0.00 -22.01 19.78
CA GLY A 107 -0.76 -23.23 20.02
C GLY A 107 0.16 -24.39 20.31
N ALA A 108 0.69 -24.48 21.54
CA ALA A 108 0.97 -25.71 22.29
C ALA A 108 1.82 -25.40 23.53
N GLN A 109 1.21 -25.47 24.71
CA GLN A 109 1.77 -26.23 25.84
C GLN A 109 0.63 -26.92 26.56
#